data_AF-A0A651UR95-F1
#
_entry.id   AF-A0A651UR95-F1
#
_cell.length_a   1.000
_cell.length_b   1.000
_cell.length_c   1.000
_cell.angle_alpha   90.00
_cell.angle_beta   90.00
_cell.angle_gamma   90.00
#
_symmetry.space_group_name_H-M   'P 1'
#
loop_
_entity.id
_entity.type
_entity.pdbx_description
1 polymer ?
#
loop_
_entity_poly.entity_id
_entity_poly.type
_entity_poly.pdbx_seq_one_letter_code
_entity_poly.pdbx_strand_id
1 'polypeptide(L)' 'EVFLKATAPDSALDEQMENRVYPALGSVAGLGDIIRTMSAQGDNYQRDDEMAMWGSADLSYDITYSM' A
#
# COMPACT_ATOMS: atom_id res chain seq x y z
N GLU A 1 2.59 1.96 0.58
CA GLU A 1 3.40 1.33 1.63
C GLU A 1 2.92 1.60 3.06
N VAL A 2 2.88 0.56 3.90
CA VAL A 2 2.64 0.60 5.36
C VAL A 2 3.85 0.00 6.07
N PHE A 3 4.36 0.69 7.09
CA PHE A 3 5.51 0.25 7.87
C PHE A 3 5.11 -0.18 9.29
N LEU A 4 5.64 -1.32 9.73
CA LEU A 4 5.57 -1.77 11.12
C LEU A 4 6.97 -2.14 11.60
N LYS A 5 7.11 -2.32 12.92
CA LYS A 5 8.35 -2.86 13.51
C LYS A 5 8.65 -4.23 12.93
N ALA A 6 9.92 -4.57 12.72
CA ALA A 6 10.33 -5.85 12.13
C ALA A 6 9.86 -7.10 12.92
N THR A 7 9.54 -6.94 14.21
CA THR A 7 8.99 -8.03 15.04
C THR A 7 7.52 -8.30 14.76
N ALA A 8 6.83 -7.44 14.02
CA ALA A 8 5.44 -7.65 13.64
C ALA A 8 5.35 -8.74 12.55
N PRO A 9 4.38 -9.66 12.66
CA PRO A 9 4.13 -10.65 11.61
C PRO A 9 3.51 -9.99 10.38
N ASP A 10 3.64 -10.65 9.22
CA ASP A 10 3.08 -10.14 7.96
C ASP A 10 1.55 -9.97 8.06
N SER A 11 0.86 -10.83 8.81
CA SER A 11 -0.58 -10.70 9.07
C SER A 11 -0.98 -9.39 9.77
N ALA A 12 -0.08 -8.77 10.52
CA ALA A 12 -0.34 -7.46 11.13
C ALA A 12 -0.22 -6.32 10.10
N LEU A 13 0.63 -6.48 9.08
CA LEU A 13 0.67 -5.58 7.94
C LEU A 13 -0.61 -5.71 7.11
N ASP A 14 -1.09 -6.93 6.90
CA ASP A 14 -2.34 -7.23 6.20
C ASP A 14 -3.53 -6.57 6.91
N GLU A 15 -3.60 -6.73 8.24
CA GLU A 15 -4.64 -6.12 9.05
C GLU A 15 -4.63 -4.58 8.95
N GLN A 16 -3.46 -3.94 8.86
CA GLN A 16 -3.38 -2.50 8.64
C GLN A 16 -3.82 -2.13 7.21
N MET A 17 -3.46 -2.92 6.21
CA MET A 17 -3.89 -2.70 4.82
C MET A 17 -5.40 -2.81 4.68
N GLU A 18 -6.00 -3.90 5.18
CA GLU A 18 -7.45 -4.18 5.12
C GLU A 18 -8.29 -3.18 5.89
N ASN A 19 -7.86 -2.78 7.09
CA ASN A 19 -8.69 -1.92 7.92
C ASN A 19 -8.53 -0.42 7.62
N ARG A 20 -7.41 -0.01 7.02
CA ARG A 20 -7.10 1.42 6.84
C ARG A 20 -6.85 1.81 5.38
N VAL A 21 -6.03 1.06 4.66
CA VAL A 21 -5.55 1.47 3.32
C VAL A 21 -6.58 1.12 2.26
N TYR A 22 -7.04 -0.13 2.19
CA TYR A 22 -8.03 -0.58 1.22
C TYR A 22 -9.35 0.23 1.26
N PRO A 23 -9.93 0.54 2.44
CA PRO A 23 -11.13 1.36 2.53
C PRO A 23 -10.89 2.80 2.06
N ALA A 24 -9.72 3.36 2.36
CA ALA A 24 -9.37 4.72 1.94
C ALA A 24 -9.23 4.82 0.42
N LEU A 25 -8.65 3.79 -0.22
CA LEU A 25 -8.49 3.72 -1.68
C LEU A 25 -9.82 3.64 -2.43
N GLY A 26 -10.84 3.01 -1.84
CA GLY A 26 -12.18 2.94 -2.44
C GLY A 26 -12.91 4.29 -2.50
N SER A 27 -12.48 5.29 -1.72
CA SER A 27 -13.16 6.58 -1.62
C SER A 27 -12.17 7.76 -1.57
N VAL A 28 -11.18 7.77 -2.45
CA VAL A 28 -10.24 8.90 -2.57
C VAL A 28 -10.92 10.05 -3.32
N ALA A 29 -11.41 11.04 -2.58
CA ALA A 29 -11.97 12.26 -3.16
C ALA A 29 -10.93 12.99 -4.02
N GLY A 30 -11.31 13.35 -5.24
CA GLY A 30 -10.47 14.11 -6.19
C GLY A 30 -9.49 13.27 -7.02
N LEU A 31 -9.20 12.02 -6.64
CA LEU A 31 -8.31 11.15 -7.43
C LEU A 31 -8.97 10.72 -8.74
N GLY A 32 -10.25 10.33 -8.68
CA GLY A 32 -11.01 9.91 -9.86
C GLY A 32 -11.18 11.00 -10.92
N ASP A 33 -11.07 12.27 -10.55
CA ASP A 33 -11.21 13.39 -11.48
C ASP A 33 -9.93 13.66 -12.29
N ILE A 34 -8.77 13.20 -11.79
CA ILE A 34 -7.46 13.47 -12.40
C ILE A 34 -6.85 12.25 -13.08
N ILE A 35 -7.31 11.04 -12.76
CA ILE A 35 -6.82 9.79 -13.38
C ILE A 35 -7.87 9.21 -14.33
N ARG A 36 -7.39 8.52 -15.37
CA ARG A 36 -8.21 7.90 -16.41
C ARG A 36 -8.46 6.43 -16.12
N THR A 37 -7.44 5.73 -15.63
CA THR A 37 -7.53 4.34 -15.21
C THR A 37 -6.65 4.11 -13.98
N MET A 38 -7.04 3.17 -13.14
CA MET A 38 -6.27 2.65 -12.01
C MET A 38 -6.36 1.12 -12.02
N SER A 39 -5.22 0.43 -12.04
CA SER A 39 -5.15 -1.04 -12.01
C SER A 39 -4.24 -1.49 -10.88
N ALA A 40 -4.67 -2.49 -10.10
CA ALA A 40 -3.82 -3.07 -9.06
C ALA A 40 -2.64 -3.80 -9.70
N GLN A 41 -1.43 -3.48 -9.24
CA GLN A 41 -0.17 -4.08 -9.71
C GLN A 41 0.27 -5.24 -8.80
N GLY A 42 -0.11 -5.18 -7.52
CA GLY A 42 0.08 -6.22 -6.52
C GLY A 42 0.49 -5.68 -5.16
N ASP A 43 0.67 -6.61 -4.22
CA ASP A 43 1.23 -6.37 -2.89
C ASP A 43 2.62 -7.00 -2.80
N ASN A 44 3.59 -6.24 -2.30
CA ASN A 44 4.96 -6.71 -2.07
C ASN A 44 5.36 -6.49 -0.61
N TYR A 45 5.82 -7.55 0.07
CA TYR A 45 6.36 -7.44 1.42
C TYR A 45 7.85 -7.14 1.36
N GLN A 46 8.28 -6.07 2.03
CA GLN A 46 9.69 -5.71 2.14
C GLN A 46 10.11 -5.75 3.59
N ARG A 47 11.39 -6.05 3.82
CA ARG A 47 12.00 -6.01 5.15
C ARG A 47 13.26 -5.19 5.08
N ASP A 48 13.57 -4.57 6.20
CA ASP A 48 14.84 -3.88 6.38
C ASP A 48 15.99 -4.90 6.36
N ASP A 49 16.67 -5.00 5.22
CA ASP A 49 17.80 -5.91 5.03
C ASP A 49 19.08 -5.46 5.77
N GLU A 50 19.16 -4.20 6.20
CA GLU A 50 20.37 -3.65 6.81
C GLU A 50 20.35 -3.79 8.33
N MET A 51 19.32 -3.24 8.98
CA MET A 51 19.24 -3.21 10.44
C MET A 51 18.05 -4.01 11.01
N ALA A 52 17.26 -4.66 10.16
CA ALA A 52 16.06 -5.40 10.54
C ALA A 52 15.16 -4.62 11.53
N MET A 53 15.00 -3.32 11.32
CA MET A 53 14.22 -2.44 12.21
C MET A 53 12.73 -2.43 11.84
N TRP A 54 12.41 -2.65 10.57
CA TRP A 54 11.03 -2.56 10.07
C TRP A 54 10.71 -3.65 9.04
N GLY A 55 9.41 -3.93 8.92
CA GLY A 55 8.81 -4.65 7.80
C GLY A 55 7.71 -3.80 7.20
N SER A 56 7.55 -3.85 5.89
CA SER A 56 6.53 -3.11 5.18
C SER A 56 5.72 -4.00 4.24
N ALA A 57 4.49 -3.58 3.99
CA ALA A 57 3.70 -4.04 2.86
C ALA A 57 3.56 -2.86 1.92
N ASP A 58 3.94 -3.05 0.65
CA ASP A 58 3.77 -2.05 -0.39
C ASP A 58 2.70 -2.48 -1.39
N LEU A 59 1.70 -1.61 -1.54
CA LEU A 59 0.55 -1.80 -2.41
C LEU A 59 0.70 -0.82 -3.58
N SER A 60 0.86 -1.37 -4.78
CA SER A 60 1.14 -0.59 -5.99
C SER A 60 -0.03 -0.62 -6.96
N TYR A 61 -0.28 0.54 -7.60
CA TYR A 61 -1.29 0.69 -8.66
C TYR A 61 -0.69 1.38 -9.88
N ASP A 62 -0.97 0.83 -11.05
CA ASP A 62 -0.72 1.49 -12.31
C ASP A 62 -1.84 2.50 -12.59
N ILE A 63 -1.48 3.77 -12.70
CA ILE A 63 -2.40 4.85 -13.04
C ILE A 63 -2.07 5.46 -14.39
N THR A 64 -3.10 5.79 -15.17
CA THR A 64 -2.94 6.62 -16.37
C THR A 64 -3.63 7.96 -16.16
N TYR A 65 -3.01 9.04 -16.64
CA TYR A 65 -3.55 10.40 -16.58
C TYR A 65 -3.17 11.19 -17.83
N SER A 66 -3.85 12.32 -18.05
CA SER A 66 -3.52 13.28 -19.12
C SER A 66 -2.90 14.54 -18.50
N MET A 67 -1.81 15.01 -19.09
CA MET A 67 -1.11 16.24 -18.71
C MET A 67 -1.83 17.50 -19.23
#